data_AF-A0A1V5HWY4-F1
#
_entry.id   AF-A0A1V5HWY4-F1
#
_cell.length_a   1.000
_cell.length_b   1.000
_cell.length_c   1.000
_cell.angle_alpha   90.00
_cell.angle_beta   90.00
_cell.angle_gamma   90.00
#
_symmetry.space_group_name_H-M   'P 1'
#
loop_
_entity.id
_entity.type
_entity.pdbx_description
1 polymer ?
#
loop_
_entity_poly.entity_id
_entity_poly.type
_entity_poly.pdbx_seq_one_letter_code
_entity_poly.pdbx_strand_id
1 'polypeptide(L)'
;MALIKCPECGQMVSDKADVCIHCGYPLHDKSAKQKVIIIRESGNSMWSAQASIDGNPVGNVDVGQKLEIQLLPGVHSYQFGYPVNKQSYNNPTVRNCSGQFEIKDVSKTTTIHFRVGGLFTLSYECISVEEK
;
A
#
# COMPACT_ATOMS: atom_id res chain seq x y z
N MET A 1 14.13 -21.38 24.09
CA MET A 1 14.94 -21.21 22.86
C MET A 1 14.41 -22.23 21.88
N ALA A 2 13.79 -21.77 20.81
CA ALA A 2 13.33 -22.64 19.73
C ALA A 2 14.26 -22.45 18.53
N LEU A 3 14.57 -23.53 17.83
CA LEU A 3 15.17 -23.44 16.50
C LEU A 3 14.00 -23.53 15.52
N ILE A 4 13.80 -22.48 14.72
CA ILE A 4 12.81 -22.46 13.65
C ILE A 4 13.45 -22.94 12.35
N LYS A 5 12.66 -23.53 11.48
CA LYS A 5 13.11 -23.92 10.14
C LYS A 5 12.95 -22.72 9.21
N CYS A 6 14.02 -22.34 8.51
CA CYS A 6 13.95 -21.28 7.50
C CYS A 6 13.02 -21.71 6.35
N PRO A 7 12.06 -20.89 5.92
CA PRO A 7 11.16 -21.24 4.82
C PRO A 7 11.85 -21.24 3.45
N GLU A 8 12.94 -20.49 3.28
CA GLU A 8 13.71 -20.42 2.02
C GLU A 8 14.71 -21.58 1.91
N CYS A 9 15.58 -21.77 2.90
CA CYS A 9 16.69 -22.73 2.80
C CYS A 9 16.47 -24.04 3.57
N GLY A 10 15.40 -24.15 4.36
CA GLY A 10 15.10 -25.34 5.14
C GLY A 10 16.05 -25.62 6.31
N GLN A 11 17.05 -24.77 6.56
CA GLN A 11 18.01 -24.90 7.65
C GLN A 11 17.41 -24.50 8.99
N MET A 12 17.98 -25.02 10.08
CA MET A 12 17.58 -24.66 11.44
C MET A 12 18.25 -23.35 11.85
N VAL A 13 17.46 -22.42 12.34
CA VAL A 13 17.89 -21.07 12.71
C VAL A 13 17.27 -20.70 14.05
N SER A 14 17.97 -19.87 14.83
CA SER A 14 17.46 -19.44 16.13
C SER A 14 16.15 -18.67 15.96
N ASP A 15 15.13 -18.95 16.80
CA ASP A 15 13.87 -18.21 16.78
C ASP A 15 14.05 -16.70 16.98
N LYS A 16 15.18 -16.30 17.59
CA LYS A 16 15.56 -14.89 17.82
C LYS A 16 16.40 -14.27 16.71
N ALA A 17 16.77 -15.01 15.66
CA ALA A 17 17.58 -14.46 14.60
C ALA A 17 16.71 -13.57 13.70
N ASP A 18 17.07 -12.29 13.54
CA ASP A 18 16.39 -11.37 12.62
C ASP A 18 16.49 -11.85 11.17
N VAL A 19 17.64 -12.44 10.82
CA VAL A 19 17.96 -12.92 9.48
C VAL A 19 18.58 -14.32 9.53
N CYS A 20 18.27 -15.14 8.54
CA CYS A 20 18.85 -16.45 8.37
C CYS A 20 20.33 -16.33 8.03
N ILE A 21 21.19 -16.88 8.88
CA ILE A 21 22.65 -16.86 8.67
C ILE A 21 23.11 -17.65 7.43
N HIS A 22 22.27 -18.53 6.88
CA HIS A 22 22.65 -19.40 5.76
C HIS A 22 22.29 -18.83 4.39
N CYS A 23 21.19 -18.09 4.30
CA CYS A 23 20.67 -17.57 3.03
C CYS A 23 20.39 -16.07 3.03
N GLY A 24 20.38 -15.41 4.20
CA GLY A 24 20.04 -14.00 4.32
C GLY A 24 18.54 -13.71 4.42
N TYR A 25 17.67 -14.71 4.56
CA TYR A 25 16.21 -14.50 4.65
C TYR A 25 15.78 -13.92 6.01
N PRO A 26 15.02 -12.81 6.07
CA PRO A 26 14.55 -12.22 7.33
C PRO A 26 13.48 -13.10 8.00
N LEU A 27 13.72 -13.52 9.24
CA LEU A 27 12.89 -14.47 9.98
C LEU A 27 12.03 -13.81 11.07
N HIS A 28 12.45 -12.64 11.58
CA HIS A 28 11.87 -12.02 12.77
C HIS A 28 11.08 -10.73 12.48
N ASP A 29 10.36 -10.70 11.36
CA ASP A 29 9.66 -9.50 10.89
C ASP A 29 8.12 -9.64 10.88
N LYS A 30 7.57 -10.56 11.68
CA LYS A 30 6.12 -10.79 11.73
C LYS A 30 5.31 -9.67 12.40
N SER A 31 5.96 -8.75 13.09
CA SER A 31 5.33 -7.57 13.73
C SER A 31 5.83 -6.24 13.14
N ALA A 32 6.77 -6.29 12.21
CA ALA A 32 7.27 -5.11 11.55
C ALA A 32 6.25 -4.65 10.52
N LYS A 33 5.85 -3.38 10.61
CA LYS A 33 4.92 -2.79 9.65
C LYS A 33 5.73 -2.28 8.47
N GLN A 34 5.32 -2.64 7.27
CA GLN A 34 5.89 -2.10 6.06
C GLN A 34 5.40 -0.66 5.84
N LYS A 35 6.31 0.21 5.39
CA LYS A 35 5.96 1.55 4.93
C LYS A 35 5.30 1.49 3.55
N VAL A 36 4.13 2.10 3.42
CA VAL A 36 3.43 2.27 2.14
C VAL A 36 3.23 3.75 1.87
N ILE A 37 3.62 4.20 0.68
CA ILE A 37 3.56 5.59 0.24
C ILE A 37 2.58 5.68 -0.91
N ILE A 38 1.54 6.51 -0.75
CA ILE A 38 0.57 6.79 -1.79
C ILE A 38 0.92 8.17 -2.36
N ILE A 39 1.25 8.23 -3.64
CA ILE A 39 1.65 9.46 -4.32
C ILE A 39 0.59 9.82 -5.36
N ARG A 40 0.12 11.05 -5.28
CA ARG A 40 -0.71 11.63 -6.33
C ARG A 40 0.14 12.40 -7.31
N GLU A 41 0.22 11.89 -8.53
CA GLU A 41 0.86 12.60 -9.64
C GLU A 41 0.06 13.86 -10.01
N SER A 42 0.78 14.90 -10.44
CA SER A 42 0.19 16.16 -10.89
C SER A 42 -0.83 15.91 -12.01
N GLY A 43 -2.01 16.50 -11.85
CA GLY A 43 -3.13 16.43 -12.77
C GLY A 43 -4.03 17.66 -12.64
N ASN A 44 -4.99 17.82 -13.55
CA ASN A 44 -5.80 19.05 -13.66
C ASN A 44 -6.92 19.16 -12.62
N SER A 45 -7.08 18.18 -11.72
CA SER A 45 -8.10 18.20 -10.67
C SER A 45 -7.55 18.80 -9.38
N MET A 46 -8.21 19.83 -8.83
CA MET A 46 -7.85 20.48 -7.56
C MET A 46 -8.41 19.75 -6.33
N TRP A 47 -9.32 18.78 -6.53
CA TRP A 47 -9.96 18.06 -5.44
C TRP A 47 -9.01 17.05 -4.83
N SER A 48 -8.97 16.91 -3.51
CA SER A 48 -8.24 15.83 -2.85
C SER A 48 -8.82 14.47 -3.24
N ALA A 49 -8.01 13.41 -3.14
CA ALA A 49 -8.44 12.04 -3.36
C ALA A 49 -8.44 11.28 -2.02
N GLN A 50 -9.53 10.61 -1.67
CA GLN A 50 -9.55 9.71 -0.53
C GLN A 50 -8.84 8.42 -0.90
N ALA A 51 -7.83 8.05 -0.13
CA ALA A 51 -7.25 6.72 -0.13
C ALA A 51 -7.96 5.84 0.90
N SER A 52 -8.30 4.62 0.50
CA SER A 52 -8.83 3.58 1.38
C SER A 52 -8.02 2.30 1.21
N ILE A 53 -7.75 1.61 2.31
CA ILE A 53 -7.07 0.32 2.36
C ILE A 53 -7.98 -0.68 3.05
N ASP A 54 -8.24 -1.83 2.42
CA ASP A 54 -9.13 -2.88 2.92
C ASP A 54 -10.53 -2.37 3.26
N GLY A 55 -11.02 -1.42 2.45
CA GLY A 55 -12.31 -0.76 2.64
C GLY A 55 -12.31 0.34 3.71
N ASN A 56 -11.21 0.54 4.45
CA ASN A 56 -11.11 1.56 5.49
C ASN A 56 -10.46 2.84 4.96
N PRO A 57 -11.06 4.03 5.18
CA PRO A 57 -10.47 5.30 4.74
C PRO A 57 -9.21 5.61 5.56
N VAL A 58 -8.06 5.75 4.88
CA VAL A 58 -6.77 6.05 5.53
C VAL A 58 -6.42 7.54 5.53
N GLY A 59 -6.90 8.29 4.55
CA GLY A 59 -6.67 9.73 4.48
C GLY A 59 -6.92 10.32 3.09
N ASN A 60 -6.88 11.65 3.02
CA ASN A 60 -6.98 12.39 1.76
C ASN A 60 -5.58 12.74 1.23
N VAL A 61 -5.44 12.77 -0.10
CA VAL A 61 -4.20 13.07 -0.81
C VAL A 61 -4.43 14.23 -1.78
N ASP A 62 -3.84 15.37 -1.47
CA ASP A 62 -3.85 16.57 -2.30
C ASP A 62 -2.89 16.45 -3.50
N VAL A 63 -3.05 17.35 -4.48
CA VAL A 63 -2.23 17.35 -5.70
C VAL A 63 -0.76 17.53 -5.33
N GLY A 64 0.10 16.64 -5.83
CA GLY A 64 1.55 16.69 -5.59
C GLY A 64 1.96 16.37 -4.15
N GLN A 65 1.04 15.88 -3.32
CA GLN A 65 1.32 15.38 -1.98
C GLN A 65 1.42 13.86 -1.95
N LYS A 66 2.06 13.35 -0.90
CA LYS A 66 2.15 11.92 -0.59
C LYS A 66 1.53 11.63 0.78
N LEU A 67 0.92 10.45 0.91
CA LEU A 67 0.39 9.93 2.16
C LEU A 67 1.20 8.69 2.55
N GLU A 68 1.76 8.69 3.76
CA GLU A 68 2.58 7.59 4.28
C GLU A 68 1.79 6.84 5.35
N ILE A 69 1.62 5.53 5.16
CA ILE A 69 0.92 4.64 6.08
C ILE A 69 1.79 3.41 6.39
N GLN A 70 1.45 2.71 7.47
CA GLN A 70 2.14 1.50 7.90
C GLN A 70 1.17 0.32 7.87
N LEU A 71 1.48 -0.71 7.09
CA LEU A 71 0.65 -1.90 6.94
C LEU A 71 1.39 -3.15 7.41
N LEU A 72 0.65 -4.13 7.89
CA LEU A 72 1.21 -5.44 8.24
C LEU A 72 1.50 -6.24 6.96
N PRO A 73 2.41 -7.22 7.01
CA PRO A 73 2.60 -8.13 5.88
C PRO A 73 1.33 -8.92 5.56
N GLY A 74 1.04 -9.05 4.26
CA GLY A 74 -0.20 -9.65 3.76
C GLY A 74 -0.71 -9.03 2.47
N VAL A 75 -1.86 -9.52 2.00
CA VAL A 75 -2.56 -9.01 0.82
C VAL A 75 -3.48 -7.86 1.25
N HIS A 76 -3.29 -6.69 0.64
CA HIS A 76 -4.09 -5.51 0.90
C HIS A 76 -4.76 -5.02 -0.37
N SER A 77 -6.00 -4.56 -0.23
CA SER A 77 -6.75 -3.92 -1.31
C SER A 77 -6.69 -2.40 -1.15
N TYR A 78 -6.39 -1.67 -2.22
CA TYR A 78 -6.39 -0.20 -2.20
C TYR A 78 -7.50 0.33 -3.11
N GLN A 79 -8.06 1.47 -2.73
CA GLN A 79 -9.05 2.20 -3.50
C GLN A 79 -8.81 3.71 -3.36
N PHE A 80 -8.77 4.42 -4.48
CA PHE A 80 -8.72 5.87 -4.54
C PHE A 80 -10.00 6.42 -5.14
N GLY A 81 -10.66 7.31 -4.40
CA GLY A 81 -11.91 7.94 -4.81
C GLY A 81 -12.03 9.38 -4.31
N TYR A 82 -13.23 9.93 -4.29
CA TYR A 82 -13.48 11.28 -3.76
C TYR A 82 -13.45 11.32 -2.23
N PRO A 83 -13.16 12.48 -1.62
CA PRO A 83 -13.25 12.67 -0.18
C PRO A 83 -14.64 12.29 0.34
N VAL A 84 -14.66 11.43 1.36
CA VAL A 84 -15.89 10.83 1.95
C VAL A 84 -16.82 11.85 2.60
N ASN A 85 -16.33 13.07 2.88
CA ASN A 85 -17.13 14.14 3.48
C ASN A 85 -18.21 14.73 2.54
N LYS A 86 -18.22 14.32 1.26
CA LYS A 86 -19.31 14.60 0.32
C LYS A 86 -20.07 13.32 -0.01
N GLN A 87 -20.86 12.86 0.97
CA GLN A 87 -22.10 12.08 0.81
C GLN A 87 -22.22 11.24 -0.48
N SER A 88 -21.28 10.34 -0.76
CA SER A 88 -21.34 9.49 -1.94
C SER A 88 -20.40 8.27 -1.83
N TYR A 89 -20.45 7.55 -0.70
CA TYR A 89 -19.77 6.26 -0.55
C TYR A 89 -20.37 5.17 -1.47
N ASN A 90 -21.59 5.38 -1.99
CA ASN A 90 -22.35 4.38 -2.76
C ASN A 90 -22.77 4.83 -4.17
N ASN A 91 -22.05 5.75 -4.83
CA ASN A 91 -22.38 6.06 -6.23
C ASN A 91 -21.55 5.19 -7.20
N PRO A 92 -22.15 4.20 -7.87
CA PRO A 92 -21.46 3.28 -8.77
C PRO A 92 -20.92 3.95 -10.06
N THR A 93 -21.22 5.24 -10.29
CA THR A 93 -20.75 5.97 -11.48
C THR A 93 -19.34 6.55 -11.35
N VAL A 94 -18.70 6.44 -10.19
CA VAL A 94 -17.34 6.93 -9.99
C VAL A 94 -16.33 5.84 -10.35
N ARG A 95 -15.54 6.07 -11.41
CA ARG A 95 -14.41 5.20 -11.74
C ARG A 95 -13.27 5.43 -10.73
N ASN A 96 -13.33 4.72 -9.60
CA ASN A 96 -12.25 4.70 -8.62
C ASN A 96 -11.08 3.86 -9.15
N CYS A 97 -9.85 4.29 -8.86
CA CYS A 97 -8.67 3.45 -9.08
C CYS A 97 -8.61 2.45 -7.93
N SER A 98 -8.68 1.15 -8.22
CA SER A 98 -8.63 0.11 -7.20
C SER A 98 -7.78 -1.07 -7.67
N GLY A 99 -7.15 -1.74 -6.71
CA GLY A 99 -6.30 -2.89 -6.97
C GLY A 99 -5.93 -3.61 -5.68
N GLN A 100 -5.09 -4.63 -5.81
CA GLN A 100 -4.51 -5.37 -4.68
C GLN A 100 -2.98 -5.37 -4.80
N PHE A 101 -2.30 -5.35 -3.67
CA PHE A 101 -0.86 -5.55 -3.56
C PHE A 101 -0.57 -6.50 -2.39
N GLU A 102 0.54 -7.21 -2.48
CA GLU A 102 0.96 -8.18 -1.48
C GLU A 102 2.27 -7.72 -0.86
N ILE A 103 2.28 -7.48 0.44
CA ILE A 103 3.48 -7.18 1.21
C ILE A 103 4.14 -8.51 1.59
N LYS A 104 5.22 -8.86 0.87
CA LYS A 104 6.03 -10.06 1.15
C LYS A 104 7.24 -9.76 2.06
N ASP A 105 7.77 -8.55 1.96
CA ASP A 105 9.03 -8.15 2.61
C ASP A 105 8.87 -6.77 3.25
N VAL A 106 8.80 -6.72 4.57
CA VAL A 106 8.57 -5.50 5.33
C VAL A 106 9.75 -4.51 5.32
N SER A 107 10.93 -4.95 4.86
CA SER A 107 12.11 -4.09 4.71
C SER A 107 12.00 -3.16 3.49
N LYS A 108 11.12 -3.50 2.55
CA LYS A 108 10.85 -2.72 1.34
C LYS A 108 9.79 -1.66 1.59
N THR A 109 9.78 -0.64 0.75
CA THR A 109 8.74 0.39 0.73
C THR A 109 7.88 0.21 -0.52
N THR A 110 6.58 0.00 -0.34
CA THR A 110 5.64 -0.01 -1.46
C THR A 110 5.19 1.42 -1.75
N THR A 111 5.32 1.84 -3.01
CA THR A 111 4.84 3.13 -3.49
C THR A 111 3.73 2.92 -4.51
N ILE A 112 2.58 3.57 -4.29
CA ILE A 112 1.42 3.51 -5.18
C ILE A 112 1.27 4.87 -5.85
N HIS A 113 1.45 4.91 -7.17
CA HIS A 113 1.25 6.10 -7.98
C HIS A 113 -0.14 6.10 -8.60
N PHE A 114 -0.86 7.19 -8.42
CA PHE A 114 -2.14 7.40 -9.08
C PHE A 114 -2.26 8.83 -9.61
N ARG A 115 -3.08 9.01 -10.64
CA ARG A 115 -3.43 10.31 -11.20
C ARG A 115 -4.94 10.50 -11.18
N VAL A 116 -5.35 11.74 -10.98
CA VAL A 116 -6.76 12.16 -11.12
C VAL A 116 -6.84 13.05 -12.36
N GLY A 117 -7.48 12.54 -13.41
CA GLY A 117 -7.67 13.19 -14.70
C GLY A 117 -9.09 13.71 -14.93
N GLY A 118 -9.21 14.70 -15.82
CA GLY A 118 -10.49 15.18 -16.39
C GLY A 118 -10.95 16.55 -15.90
N LEU A 119 -11.23 17.46 -16.85
CA LEU A 119 -11.83 18.78 -16.63
C LEU A 119 -13.37 18.72 -16.46
N PHE A 120 -14.01 17.71 -17.06
CA PHE A 120 -15.48 17.53 -17.06
C PHE A 120 -15.95 16.19 -16.50
N THR A 121 -15.16 15.13 -16.65
CA THR A 121 -15.40 13.81 -16.07
C THR A 121 -14.21 13.43 -15.21
N LEU A 122 -14.38 13.44 -13.89
CA LEU A 122 -13.35 13.02 -12.96
C LEU A 122 -13.07 11.51 -13.16
N SER A 123 -11.83 11.20 -13.50
CA SER A 123 -11.34 9.84 -13.77
C SER A 123 -10.09 9.58 -12.93
N TYR A 124 -10.04 8.43 -12.28
CA TYR A 124 -8.88 8.00 -11.52
C TYR A 124 -8.12 6.94 -12.31
N GLU A 125 -6.83 7.18 -12.52
CA GLU A 125 -5.95 6.28 -13.25
C GLU A 125 -4.88 5.75 -12.28
N CYS A 126 -4.84 4.42 -12.11
CA CYS A 126 -3.74 3.76 -11.42
C CYS A 126 -2.54 3.76 -12.37
N ILE A 127 -1.42 4.34 -11.95
CA ILE A 127 -0.23 4.41 -12.80
C ILE A 127 0.61 3.16 -12.58
N SER A 128 1.06 2.95 -11.35
CA SER A 128 1.95 1.84 -10.99
C SER A 128 1.93 1.59 -9.49
N VAL A 129 2.24 0.35 -9.11
CA VAL A 129 2.62 -0.04 -7.75
C VAL A 129 4.05 -0.56 -7.84
N GLU A 130 4.97 0.10 -7.13
CA GLU A 130 6.40 -0.25 -7.11
C GLU A 130 6.80 -0.66 -5.68
N GLU A 131 7.52 -1.77 -5.54
CA GLU A 131 8.15 -2.20 -4.29
C GLU A 131 9.66 -1.94 -4.41
N LYS A 132 10.19 -1.00 -3.62
CA LYS A 132 11.62 -0.64 -3.59
C LYS A 132 12.27 -0.95 -2.26
#